data_AF-A0A183CC37-F1
#
_entry.id   AF-A0A183CC37-F1
#
_cell.length_a   1.000
_cell.length_b   1.000
_cell.length_c   1.000
_cell.angle_alpha   90.00
_cell.angle_beta   90.00
_cell.angle_gamma   90.00
#
_symmetry.space_group_name_H-M   'P 1'
#
loop_
_entity.id
_entity.type
_entity.pdbx_description
1 polymer ?
#
loop_
_entity_poly.entity_id
_entity_poly.type
_entity_poly.pdbx_seq_one_letter_code
_entity_poly.pdbx_strand_id
1 'polypeptide(L)'
;MEHLPIDIHSNKLLDWLLSRRHCPKNWREAVEAVRSKISHAIQDMPENEQILTILSNAQYINYFHCKQIVDILRETEKETKNIFGMYSSQRMKDWKEIISLYEKDNVYLAEAANFLQRFVQYEVPALRKQIAKAENTSGESERKERDYAKQAAESRRNLDKDLAKWSLSAKVRDLRGELVIPPVADDGIARGEEALPILDHLGLRTEFLDELDQLASFMDFRLQDELTECGASIYLDGMAQKPTVEAGVEELRAWLTELKRTSAELSEPNKMQRLRMRTSPRFVDEIVDQLEQKRRLEAKYLRQEQLSTQRLTQCAAEIRSAQKLLDGVVEAAKGLQEELEKDLSKRYNGREVYIMGEINAVLYGS
;
A
#
# COMPACT_ATOMS: atom_id res chain seq x y z
N MET A 1 -10.38 -47.63 -42.72
CA MET A 1 -10.89 -46.66 -41.71
C MET A 1 -10.46 -47.01 -40.28
N GLU A 2 -9.63 -48.04 -40.04
CA GLU A 2 -9.41 -48.61 -38.71
C GLU A 2 -8.38 -47.90 -37.81
N HIS A 3 -7.94 -46.68 -38.14
CA HIS A 3 -6.88 -45.99 -37.37
C HIS A 3 -7.11 -44.50 -37.09
N LEU A 4 -8.31 -43.94 -37.33
CA LEU A 4 -8.56 -42.54 -36.93
C LEU A 4 -8.63 -42.42 -35.41
N PRO A 5 -8.09 -41.37 -34.76
CA PRO A 5 -8.26 -41.17 -33.32
C PRO A 5 -9.73 -40.94 -32.94
N ILE A 6 -10.06 -41.09 -31.65
CA ILE A 6 -11.36 -40.71 -31.09
C ILE A 6 -11.20 -39.36 -30.40
N ASP A 7 -11.78 -38.32 -31.01
CA ASP A 7 -11.77 -36.99 -30.42
C ASP A 7 -13.07 -36.76 -29.63
N ILE A 8 -12.92 -36.31 -28.39
CA ILE A 8 -14.03 -36.05 -27.48
C ILE A 8 -13.90 -34.61 -26.98
N HIS A 9 -14.92 -33.80 -27.21
CA HIS A 9 -14.93 -32.43 -26.67
C HIS A 9 -15.08 -32.47 -25.14
N SER A 10 -14.20 -31.82 -24.39
CA SER A 10 -14.16 -31.82 -22.92
C SER A 10 -15.52 -31.48 -22.29
N ASN A 11 -16.19 -30.42 -22.76
CA ASN A 11 -17.52 -29.98 -22.30
C ASN A 11 -18.63 -31.03 -22.48
N LYS A 12 -18.42 -32.03 -23.34
CA LYS A 12 -19.38 -33.12 -23.61
C LYS A 12 -18.89 -34.48 -23.14
N LEU A 13 -17.73 -34.55 -22.48
CA LEU A 13 -17.13 -35.81 -22.03
C LEU A 13 -18.07 -36.65 -21.16
N LEU A 14 -18.69 -36.08 -20.13
CA LEU A 14 -19.63 -36.82 -19.28
C LEU A 14 -20.85 -37.33 -20.08
N ASP A 15 -21.47 -36.46 -20.88
CA ASP A 15 -22.60 -36.84 -21.75
C ASP A 15 -22.20 -37.94 -22.75
N TRP A 16 -20.97 -37.86 -23.27
CA TRP A 16 -20.41 -38.83 -24.21
C TRP A 16 -20.23 -40.21 -23.56
N LEU A 17 -19.76 -40.25 -22.30
CA LEU A 17 -19.63 -41.48 -21.51
C LEU A 17 -21.00 -42.11 -21.24
N LEU A 18 -21.97 -41.30 -20.81
CA LEU A 18 -23.32 -41.75 -20.50
C LEU A 18 -24.08 -42.26 -21.73
N SER A 19 -24.00 -41.54 -22.86
CA SER A 19 -24.67 -41.92 -24.10
C SER A 19 -24.16 -43.24 -24.69
N ARG A 20 -22.88 -43.54 -24.50
CA ARG A 20 -22.24 -44.80 -24.92
C ARG A 20 -22.30 -45.90 -23.86
N ARG A 21 -22.95 -45.66 -22.74
CA ARG A 21 -23.11 -46.61 -21.61
C ARG A 21 -21.76 -47.07 -21.04
N HIS A 22 -20.75 -46.21 -21.05
CA HIS A 22 -19.49 -46.47 -20.34
C HIS A 22 -19.69 -46.44 -18.83
N CYS A 23 -20.66 -45.65 -18.36
CA CYS A 23 -21.09 -45.55 -16.97
C CYS A 23 -22.62 -45.29 -16.89
N PRO A 24 -23.25 -45.56 -15.73
CA PRO A 24 -24.70 -45.45 -15.59
C PRO A 24 -25.15 -44.00 -15.33
N LYS A 25 -26.41 -43.68 -15.64
CA LYS A 25 -26.98 -42.34 -15.41
C LYS A 25 -27.04 -41.95 -13.94
N ASN A 26 -27.23 -42.92 -13.04
CA ASN A 26 -27.28 -42.72 -11.60
C ASN A 26 -25.89 -42.80 -10.93
N TRP A 27 -24.81 -42.56 -11.69
CA TRP A 27 -23.44 -42.58 -11.17
C TRP A 27 -23.24 -41.72 -9.92
N ARG A 28 -24.00 -40.62 -9.75
CA ARG A 28 -23.90 -39.72 -8.59
C ARG A 28 -24.21 -40.43 -7.27
N GLU A 29 -25.28 -41.21 -7.24
CA GLU A 29 -25.70 -41.98 -6.05
C GLU A 29 -24.64 -43.03 -5.69
N ALA A 30 -24.11 -43.71 -6.71
CA ALA A 30 -23.05 -44.69 -6.53
C ALA A 30 -21.77 -44.04 -5.99
N VAL A 31 -21.36 -42.90 -6.55
CA VAL A 31 -20.21 -42.13 -6.08
C VAL A 31 -20.41 -41.62 -4.66
N GLU A 32 -21.61 -41.16 -4.28
CA GLU A 32 -21.89 -40.72 -2.91
C GLU A 32 -21.71 -41.85 -1.89
N ALA A 33 -22.14 -43.07 -2.21
CA ALA A 33 -21.88 -44.24 -1.38
C ALA A 33 -20.38 -44.54 -1.24
N VAL A 34 -19.61 -44.39 -2.32
CA VAL A 34 -18.15 -44.52 -2.29
C VAL A 34 -17.50 -43.44 -1.44
N ARG A 35 -17.95 -42.19 -1.56
CA ARG A 35 -17.45 -41.05 -0.78
C ARG A 35 -17.66 -41.26 0.72
N SER A 36 -18.83 -41.77 1.11
CA SER A 36 -19.09 -42.15 2.49
C SER A 36 -18.08 -43.18 3.00
N LYS A 37 -17.77 -44.23 2.22
CA LYS A 37 -16.75 -45.23 2.60
C LYS A 37 -15.34 -44.65 2.68
N ILE A 38 -14.96 -43.76 1.75
CA ILE A 38 -13.68 -43.06 1.80
C ILE A 38 -13.55 -42.27 3.11
N SER A 39 -14.58 -41.52 3.51
CA SER A 39 -14.56 -40.74 4.75
C SER A 39 -14.33 -41.60 6.00
N HIS A 40 -14.86 -42.83 6.04
CA HIS A 40 -14.61 -43.78 7.12
C HIS A 40 -13.19 -44.37 7.03
N ALA A 41 -12.77 -44.80 5.84
CA ALA A 41 -11.48 -45.46 5.63
C ALA A 41 -10.27 -44.53 5.84
N ILE A 42 -10.45 -43.21 5.69
CA ILE A 42 -9.41 -42.20 5.99
C ILE A 42 -9.07 -42.17 7.48
N GLN A 43 -10.02 -42.47 8.38
CA GLN A 43 -9.81 -42.42 9.83
C GLN A 43 -8.84 -43.48 10.33
N ASP A 44 -8.68 -44.58 9.57
CA ASP A 44 -7.79 -45.70 9.88
C ASP A 44 -6.48 -45.66 9.06
N MET A 45 -6.08 -44.49 8.54
CA MET A 45 -4.87 -44.38 7.71
C MET A 45 -3.57 -44.46 8.53
N PRO A 46 -2.52 -45.15 8.02
CA PRO A 46 -1.24 -45.23 8.70
C PRO A 46 -0.47 -43.92 8.55
N GLU A 47 0.45 -43.68 9.48
CA GLU A 47 1.45 -42.59 9.38
C GLU A 47 2.50 -42.95 8.33
N ASN A 48 2.11 -42.89 7.05
CA ASN A 48 2.99 -43.03 5.91
C ASN A 48 3.07 -41.69 5.17
N GLU A 49 4.28 -41.14 5.01
CA GLU A 49 4.50 -39.82 4.41
C GLU A 49 3.91 -39.69 3.00
N GLN A 50 3.97 -40.74 2.17
CA GLN A 50 3.43 -40.70 0.81
C GLN A 50 1.90 -40.66 0.82
N ILE A 51 1.25 -41.45 1.67
CA ILE A 51 -0.20 -41.43 1.85
C ILE A 51 -0.64 -40.07 2.42
N LEU A 52 0.05 -39.55 3.44
CA LEU A 52 -0.23 -38.23 4.01
C LEU A 52 -0.05 -37.11 2.98
N THR A 53 0.91 -37.24 2.07
CA THR A 53 1.10 -36.31 0.95
C THR A 53 -0.10 -36.34 -0.01
N ILE A 54 -0.59 -37.53 -0.36
CA ILE A 54 -1.79 -37.67 -1.22
C ILE A 54 -3.00 -37.06 -0.52
N LEU A 55 -3.22 -37.38 0.76
CA LEU A 55 -4.37 -36.92 1.53
C LEU A 55 -4.36 -35.41 1.81
N SER A 56 -3.18 -34.80 1.97
CA SER A 56 -3.05 -33.37 2.25
C SER A 56 -3.07 -32.49 1.00
N ASN A 57 -2.58 -33.00 -0.14
CA ASN A 57 -2.54 -32.24 -1.40
C ASN A 57 -3.83 -32.36 -2.20
N ALA A 58 -4.57 -33.45 -2.07
CA ALA A 58 -5.81 -33.64 -2.80
C ALA A 58 -6.95 -32.85 -2.16
N GLN A 59 -7.53 -31.91 -2.92
CA GLN A 59 -8.75 -31.22 -2.52
C GLN A 59 -9.95 -32.20 -2.39
N TYR A 60 -9.94 -33.27 -3.20
CA TYR A 60 -10.92 -34.37 -3.15
C TYR A 60 -10.26 -35.71 -3.51
N ILE A 61 -10.40 -36.72 -2.65
CA ILE A 61 -9.86 -38.08 -2.89
C ILE A 61 -10.71 -38.82 -3.92
N ASN A 62 -10.28 -38.81 -5.17
CA ASN A 62 -10.93 -39.55 -6.27
C ASN A 62 -10.38 -40.99 -6.42
N TYR A 63 -10.95 -41.74 -7.37
CA TYR A 63 -10.55 -43.11 -7.71
C TYR A 63 -9.03 -43.31 -7.94
N PHE A 64 -8.37 -42.40 -8.64
CA PHE A 64 -6.95 -42.55 -8.98
C PHE A 64 -6.06 -42.40 -7.73
N HIS A 65 -6.42 -41.50 -6.82
CA HIS A 65 -5.80 -41.46 -5.49
C HIS A 65 -6.04 -42.74 -4.69
N CYS A 66 -7.27 -43.30 -4.72
CA CYS A 66 -7.56 -44.59 -4.07
C CYS A 66 -6.67 -45.71 -4.61
N LYS A 67 -6.40 -45.74 -5.93
CA LYS A 67 -5.48 -46.70 -6.54
C LYS A 67 -4.05 -46.53 -6.04
N GLN A 68 -3.53 -45.30 -6.03
CA GLN A 68 -2.21 -45.00 -5.50
C GLN A 68 -2.08 -45.41 -4.02
N ILE A 69 -3.09 -45.11 -3.20
CA ILE A 69 -3.12 -45.52 -1.79
C ILE A 69 -3.06 -47.04 -1.65
N VAL A 70 -3.85 -47.80 -2.43
CA VAL A 70 -3.81 -49.27 -2.41
C VAL A 70 -2.46 -49.83 -2.86
N ASP A 71 -1.81 -49.21 -3.85
CA ASP A 71 -0.50 -49.64 -4.31
C ASP A 71 0.59 -49.38 -3.24
N ILE A 72 0.57 -48.22 -2.58
CA ILE A 72 1.47 -47.92 -1.44
C ILE A 72 1.23 -48.91 -0.31
N LEU A 73 -0.03 -49.13 0.09
CA LEU A 73 -0.37 -50.09 1.14
C LEU A 73 0.08 -51.52 0.78
N ARG A 74 0.06 -51.88 -0.51
CA ARG A 74 0.53 -53.19 -0.97
C ARG A 74 2.04 -53.34 -0.81
N GLU A 75 2.79 -52.26 -0.99
CA GLU A 75 4.24 -52.26 -0.82
C GLU A 75 4.65 -52.24 0.65
N THR A 76 3.95 -51.48 1.49
CA THR A 76 4.28 -51.28 2.91
C THR A 76 3.76 -52.39 3.82
N GLU A 77 2.62 -53.02 3.51
CA GLU A 77 2.02 -54.08 4.34
C GLU A 77 2.41 -55.50 3.89
N LYS A 78 3.45 -55.63 3.04
CA LYS A 78 3.91 -56.89 2.40
C LYS A 78 4.16 -58.04 3.37
N GLU A 79 4.54 -57.77 4.62
CA GLU A 79 4.85 -58.77 5.65
C GLU A 79 3.63 -59.27 6.44
N THR A 80 2.45 -58.69 6.26
CA THR A 80 1.21 -59.09 6.98
C THR A 80 0.32 -60.03 6.16
N LYS A 81 0.89 -60.90 5.33
CA LYS A 81 0.11 -61.87 4.55
C LYS A 81 -0.26 -63.07 5.42
N ASN A 82 -1.55 -63.37 5.54
CA ASN A 82 -1.99 -64.62 6.18
C ASN A 82 -1.61 -65.82 5.28
N ILE A 83 -1.51 -67.01 5.89
CA ILE A 83 -1.04 -68.29 5.31
C ILE A 83 -1.76 -68.70 4.00
N PHE A 84 -2.89 -68.07 3.66
CA PHE A 84 -3.65 -68.27 2.42
C PHE A 84 -3.43 -67.19 1.34
N GLY A 85 -2.42 -66.34 1.46
CA GLY A 85 -2.09 -65.31 0.47
C GLY A 85 -3.07 -64.13 0.41
N MET A 86 -4.03 -64.05 1.34
CA MET A 86 -4.92 -62.89 1.49
C MET A 86 -4.23 -61.80 2.32
N TYR A 87 -4.33 -60.55 1.84
CA TYR A 87 -3.91 -59.36 2.58
C TYR A 87 -4.77 -59.24 3.85
N SER A 88 -4.14 -59.14 5.03
CA SER A 88 -4.82 -59.40 6.30
C SER A 88 -5.43 -58.17 6.98
N SER A 89 -4.95 -56.95 6.70
CA SER A 89 -5.40 -55.74 7.38
C SER A 89 -6.83 -55.33 6.97
N GLN A 90 -7.62 -54.84 7.93
CA GLN A 90 -8.97 -54.31 7.66
C GLN A 90 -8.91 -53.14 6.67
N ARG A 91 -7.95 -52.23 6.87
CA ARG A 91 -7.61 -51.13 5.96
C ARG A 91 -7.46 -51.56 4.50
N MET A 92 -6.65 -52.58 4.21
CA MET A 92 -6.46 -53.04 2.83
C MET A 92 -7.77 -53.58 2.24
N LYS A 93 -8.63 -54.22 3.05
CA LYS A 93 -9.95 -54.67 2.61
C LYS A 93 -10.85 -53.48 2.29
N ASP A 94 -10.88 -52.46 3.16
CA ASP A 94 -11.71 -51.27 2.99
C ASP A 94 -11.34 -50.49 1.72
N TRP A 95 -10.05 -50.26 1.50
CA TRP A 95 -9.59 -49.53 0.30
C TRP A 95 -9.77 -50.34 -0.99
N LYS A 96 -9.65 -51.66 -0.94
CA LYS A 96 -10.02 -52.52 -2.09
C LYS A 96 -11.51 -52.54 -2.35
N GLU A 97 -12.34 -52.51 -1.30
CA GLU A 97 -13.79 -52.39 -1.46
C GLU A 97 -14.15 -51.05 -2.12
N ILE A 98 -13.52 -49.95 -1.70
CA ILE A 98 -13.68 -48.63 -2.33
C ILE A 98 -13.35 -48.68 -3.83
N ILE A 99 -12.21 -49.27 -4.20
CA ILE A 99 -11.84 -49.45 -5.62
C ILE A 99 -12.89 -50.30 -6.36
N SER A 100 -13.32 -51.41 -5.77
CA SER A 100 -14.33 -52.30 -6.36
C SER A 100 -15.65 -51.57 -6.61
N LEU A 101 -16.08 -50.70 -5.69
CA LEU A 101 -17.30 -49.91 -5.85
C LEU A 101 -17.17 -48.83 -6.92
N TYR A 102 -16.00 -48.22 -7.08
CA TYR A 102 -15.73 -47.30 -8.19
C TYR A 102 -15.73 -48.03 -9.55
N GLU A 103 -15.10 -49.20 -9.62
CA GLU A 103 -14.98 -50.00 -10.84
C GLU A 103 -16.30 -50.67 -11.22
N LYS A 104 -17.18 -50.93 -10.24
CA LYS A 104 -18.55 -51.37 -10.49
C LYS A 104 -19.25 -50.33 -11.37
N ASP A 105 -19.68 -50.79 -12.54
CA ASP A 105 -20.32 -49.97 -13.57
C ASP A 105 -19.46 -48.76 -14.03
N ASN A 106 -18.15 -48.78 -13.77
CA ASN A 106 -17.17 -47.74 -14.10
C ASN A 106 -17.58 -46.32 -13.66
N VAL A 107 -18.17 -46.17 -12.48
CA VAL A 107 -18.65 -44.86 -11.99
C VAL A 107 -17.52 -43.85 -11.78
N TYR A 108 -16.26 -44.31 -11.63
CA TYR A 108 -15.08 -43.44 -11.61
C TYR A 108 -14.90 -42.60 -12.89
N LEU A 109 -15.27 -43.14 -14.07
CA LEU A 109 -15.17 -42.41 -15.34
C LEU A 109 -16.10 -41.18 -15.34
N ALA A 110 -17.30 -41.35 -14.79
CA ALA A 110 -18.26 -40.26 -14.68
C ALA A 110 -17.77 -39.17 -13.72
N GLU A 111 -17.25 -39.58 -12.56
CA GLU A 111 -16.73 -38.66 -11.55
C GLU A 111 -15.53 -37.86 -12.09
N ALA A 112 -14.56 -38.54 -12.68
CA ALA A 112 -13.37 -37.92 -13.25
C ALA A 112 -13.72 -36.96 -14.41
N ALA A 113 -14.62 -37.36 -15.31
CA ALA A 113 -15.10 -36.48 -16.37
C ALA A 113 -15.82 -35.23 -15.83
N ASN A 114 -16.64 -35.40 -14.78
CA ASN A 114 -17.33 -34.30 -14.13
C ASN A 114 -16.35 -33.32 -13.44
N PHE A 115 -15.31 -33.83 -12.77
CA PHE A 115 -14.27 -32.99 -12.20
C PHE A 115 -13.47 -32.25 -13.27
N LEU A 116 -13.03 -32.96 -14.31
CA LEU A 116 -12.28 -32.36 -15.41
C LEU A 116 -13.07 -31.22 -16.07
N GLN A 117 -14.35 -31.45 -16.34
CA GLN A 117 -15.25 -30.40 -16.85
C GLN A 117 -15.34 -29.20 -15.91
N ARG A 118 -15.49 -29.45 -14.59
CA ARG A 118 -15.59 -28.38 -13.59
C ARG A 118 -14.30 -27.56 -13.49
N PHE A 119 -13.13 -28.21 -13.51
CA PHE A 119 -11.83 -27.54 -13.49
C PHE A 119 -11.67 -26.61 -14.69
N VAL A 120 -11.96 -27.12 -15.89
CA VAL A 120 -11.78 -26.39 -17.14
C VAL A 120 -12.79 -25.25 -17.28
N GLN A 121 -14.07 -25.48 -16.96
CA GLN A 121 -15.14 -24.52 -17.21
C GLN A 121 -15.25 -23.43 -16.13
N TYR A 122 -14.92 -23.75 -14.88
CA TYR A 122 -15.22 -22.87 -13.75
C TYR A 122 -14.00 -22.53 -12.91
N GLU A 123 -13.26 -23.53 -12.42
CA GLU A 123 -12.23 -23.27 -11.40
C GLU A 123 -11.01 -22.53 -11.96
N VAL A 124 -10.43 -23.02 -13.06
CA VAL A 124 -9.28 -22.36 -13.70
C VAL A 124 -9.63 -20.93 -14.13
N PRO A 125 -10.75 -20.67 -14.85
CA PRO A 125 -11.16 -19.31 -15.19
C PRO A 125 -11.41 -18.42 -13.97
N ALA A 126 -12.03 -18.94 -12.90
CA ALA A 126 -12.30 -18.17 -11.70
C ALA A 126 -11.00 -17.74 -10.99
N LEU A 127 -10.04 -18.66 -10.86
CA LEU A 127 -8.73 -18.36 -10.27
C LEU A 127 -7.94 -17.35 -11.11
N ARG A 128 -7.90 -17.51 -12.44
CA ARG A 128 -7.27 -16.53 -13.34
C ARG A 128 -7.91 -15.14 -13.20
N LYS A 129 -9.24 -15.07 -13.10
CA LYS A 129 -9.97 -13.81 -12.88
C LYS A 129 -9.67 -13.19 -11.50
N GLN A 130 -9.53 -14.02 -10.47
CA GLN A 130 -9.14 -13.57 -9.13
C GLN A 130 -7.74 -12.96 -9.14
N ILE A 131 -6.77 -13.61 -9.80
CA ILE A 131 -5.41 -13.10 -9.96
C ILE A 131 -5.42 -11.77 -10.70
N ALA A 132 -6.04 -11.70 -11.87
CA ALA A 132 -6.10 -10.46 -12.66
C ALA A 132 -6.75 -9.28 -11.89
N LYS A 133 -7.78 -9.56 -11.07
CA LYS A 133 -8.39 -8.54 -10.21
C LYS A 133 -7.43 -8.05 -9.13
N ALA A 134 -6.68 -8.95 -8.50
CA ALA A 134 -5.69 -8.60 -7.49
C ALA A 134 -4.51 -7.83 -8.09
N GLU A 135 -4.05 -8.19 -9.30
CA GLU A 135 -3.02 -7.46 -10.05
C GLU A 135 -3.45 -6.04 -10.40
N ASN A 136 -4.68 -5.87 -10.91
CA ASN A 136 -5.23 -4.53 -11.18
C ASN A 136 -5.29 -3.68 -9.91
N THR A 137 -5.75 -4.27 -8.80
CA THR A 137 -5.80 -3.59 -7.49
C THR A 137 -4.40 -3.23 -6.99
N SER A 138 -3.40 -4.09 -7.24
CA SER A 138 -2.00 -3.83 -6.93
C SER A 138 -1.49 -2.64 -7.72
N GLY A 139 -1.68 -2.61 -9.05
CA GLY A 139 -1.24 -1.50 -9.91
C GLY A 139 -1.88 -0.16 -9.54
N GLU A 140 -3.15 -0.13 -9.15
CA GLU A 140 -3.79 1.07 -8.62
C GLU A 140 -3.19 1.51 -7.28
N SER A 141 -2.88 0.56 -6.40
CA SER A 141 -2.30 0.84 -5.08
C SER A 141 -0.86 1.34 -5.19
N GLU A 142 -0.08 0.85 -6.14
CA GLU A 142 1.28 1.37 -6.42
C GLU A 142 1.24 2.82 -6.90
N ARG A 143 0.29 3.17 -7.78
CA ARG A 143 0.12 4.55 -8.23
C ARG A 143 -0.23 5.47 -7.06
N LYS A 144 -1.18 5.06 -6.22
CA LYS A 144 -1.59 5.80 -5.01
C LYS A 144 -0.45 5.96 -4.02
N GLU A 145 0.32 4.91 -3.76
CA GLU A 145 1.49 4.95 -2.87
C GLU A 145 2.49 6.01 -3.34
N ARG A 146 2.86 6.01 -4.62
CA ARG A 146 3.78 7.00 -5.19
C ARG A 146 3.24 8.43 -5.11
N ASP A 147 1.95 8.61 -5.37
CA ASP A 147 1.32 9.93 -5.32
C ASP A 147 1.26 10.45 -3.88
N TYR A 148 0.94 9.60 -2.91
CA TYR A 148 0.96 9.98 -1.49
C TYR A 148 2.37 10.25 -0.98
N ALA A 149 3.37 9.46 -1.39
CA ALA A 149 4.77 9.71 -1.05
C ALA A 149 5.24 11.08 -1.57
N LYS A 150 4.87 11.45 -2.80
CA LYS A 150 5.14 12.79 -3.36
C LYS A 150 4.45 13.89 -2.55
N GLN A 151 3.17 13.72 -2.23
CA GLN A 151 2.39 14.69 -1.45
C GLN A 151 2.92 14.84 -0.02
N ALA A 152 3.38 13.75 0.61
CA ALA A 152 4.04 13.77 1.91
C ALA A 152 5.36 14.56 1.83
N ALA A 153 6.21 14.27 0.84
CA ALA A 153 7.47 14.97 0.63
C ALA A 153 7.28 16.46 0.35
N GLU A 154 6.28 16.84 -0.45
CA GLU A 154 5.94 18.24 -0.69
C GLU A 154 5.42 18.94 0.58
N SER A 155 4.52 18.29 1.32
CA SER A 155 4.01 18.80 2.60
C SER A 155 5.15 19.01 3.61
N ARG A 156 6.09 18.07 3.67
CA ARG A 156 7.28 18.17 4.51
C ARG A 156 8.18 19.33 4.10
N ARG A 157 8.47 19.49 2.80
CA ARG A 157 9.24 20.64 2.30
C ARG A 157 8.58 21.97 2.66
N ASN A 158 7.25 22.04 2.58
CA ASN A 158 6.51 23.25 2.94
C ASN A 158 6.51 23.52 4.45
N LEU A 159 6.51 22.47 5.28
CA LEU A 159 6.69 22.59 6.73
C LEU A 159 8.11 23.06 7.06
N ASP A 160 9.14 22.45 6.45
CA ASP A 160 10.54 22.79 6.69
C ASP A 160 10.86 24.25 6.27
N LYS A 161 10.28 24.72 5.15
CA LYS A 161 10.38 26.12 4.72
C LYS A 161 9.80 27.09 5.75
N ASP A 162 8.65 26.77 6.33
CA ASP A 162 8.03 27.61 7.35
C ASP A 162 8.81 27.57 8.67
N LEU A 163 9.27 26.40 9.10
CA LEU A 163 10.13 26.28 10.29
C LEU A 163 11.41 27.11 10.13
N ALA A 164 12.04 27.07 8.95
CA ALA A 164 13.21 27.88 8.63
C ALA A 164 12.88 29.38 8.62
N LYS A 165 11.75 29.79 8.01
CA LYS A 165 11.27 31.19 8.01
C LYS A 165 11.17 31.74 9.43
N TRP A 166 10.64 30.96 10.36
CA TRP A 166 10.45 31.40 11.74
C TRP A 166 11.70 31.23 12.62
N SER A 167 12.82 30.73 12.09
CA SER A 167 14.02 30.34 12.87
C SER A 167 13.68 29.39 14.02
N LEU A 168 12.61 28.60 13.88
CA LEU A 168 12.17 27.65 14.90
C LEU A 168 12.88 26.33 14.66
N SER A 169 13.55 25.80 15.70
CA SER A 169 14.01 24.42 15.66
C SER A 169 12.80 23.48 15.61
N ALA A 170 12.94 22.29 15.00
CA ALA A 170 11.86 21.30 14.85
C ALA A 170 11.21 20.81 16.16
N LYS A 171 11.68 21.31 17.32
CA LYS A 171 11.11 21.11 18.65
C LYS A 171 10.31 22.36 19.08
N VAL A 172 9.21 22.65 18.40
CA VAL A 172 8.26 23.73 18.79
C VAL A 172 7.39 23.22 19.94
N ARG A 173 7.93 23.20 21.16
CA ARG A 173 7.14 22.89 22.37
C ARG A 173 7.25 23.92 23.51
N ASP A 174 8.22 24.83 23.47
CA ASP A 174 8.48 25.78 24.57
C ASP A 174 8.44 27.26 24.16
N LEU A 175 7.36 27.70 23.51
CA LEU A 175 7.08 29.15 23.35
C LEU A 175 6.08 29.67 24.39
N ARG A 176 5.56 28.81 25.28
CA ARG A 176 4.55 29.16 26.30
C ARG A 176 5.13 29.60 27.65
N GLY A 177 6.45 29.76 27.75
CA GLY A 177 7.13 30.16 28.98
C GLY A 177 6.97 31.64 29.30
N GLU A 178 5.91 31.94 30.05
CA GLU A 178 5.75 33.06 30.99
C GLU A 178 5.73 34.50 30.44
N LEU A 179 4.51 35.00 30.19
CA LEU A 179 4.20 36.43 30.37
C LEU A 179 2.99 36.55 31.30
N VAL A 180 3.24 36.53 32.61
CA VAL A 180 2.22 36.86 33.62
C VAL A 180 2.28 38.37 33.86
N ILE A 181 1.21 39.08 33.46
CA ILE A 181 1.11 40.53 33.65
C ILE A 181 0.35 40.81 34.96
N PRO A 182 1.00 41.36 36.01
CA PRO A 182 0.31 41.76 37.23
C PRO A 182 -0.51 43.05 37.03
N PRO A 183 -1.58 43.27 37.82
CA PRO A 183 -2.49 44.41 37.66
C PRO A 183 -1.87 45.76 38.02
N VAL A 184 -2.38 46.82 37.37
CA VAL A 184 -1.94 48.21 37.44
C VAL A 184 -2.22 48.82 38.82
N ALA A 185 -1.21 49.44 39.43
CA ALA A 185 -1.35 50.38 40.53
C ALA A 185 -0.58 51.66 40.16
N ASP A 186 -1.17 52.82 40.40
CA ASP A 186 -0.64 54.14 40.03
C ASP A 186 0.33 54.65 41.11
N ASP A 187 1.58 54.17 41.06
CA ASP A 187 2.65 54.55 41.99
C ASP A 187 3.92 55.07 41.30
N GLY A 188 3.81 55.47 40.03
CA GLY A 188 4.95 55.95 39.23
C GLY A 188 5.96 54.85 38.85
N ILE A 189 5.62 53.58 39.09
CA ILE A 189 6.37 52.41 38.65
C ILE A 189 5.73 51.92 37.35
N ALA A 190 6.47 51.94 36.25
CA ALA A 190 6.02 51.36 34.99
C ALA A 190 5.69 49.87 35.18
N ARG A 191 4.46 49.47 34.87
CA ARG A 191 3.95 48.09 34.99
C ARG A 191 3.19 47.70 33.72
N GLY A 192 3.20 46.42 33.38
CA GLY A 192 2.52 45.94 32.18
C GLY A 192 3.22 46.42 30.90
N GLU A 193 2.47 46.90 29.91
CA GLU A 193 3.02 47.33 28.61
C GLU A 193 3.99 48.51 28.75
N GLU A 194 3.76 49.42 29.69
CA GLU A 194 4.61 50.60 29.91
C GLU A 194 6.00 50.28 30.47
N ALA A 195 6.19 49.08 31.04
CA ALA A 195 7.49 48.60 31.51
C ALA A 195 8.34 47.98 30.39
N LEU A 196 7.77 47.81 29.19
CA LEU A 196 8.47 47.19 28.07
C LEU A 196 9.52 48.14 27.49
N PRO A 197 10.71 47.63 27.13
CA PRO A 197 11.67 48.39 26.33
C PRO A 197 11.03 48.92 25.03
N ILE A 198 11.53 50.05 24.51
CA ILE A 198 10.99 50.76 23.33
C ILE A 198 10.67 49.82 22.15
N LEU A 199 11.53 48.83 21.87
CA LEU A 199 11.34 47.88 20.77
C LEU A 199 10.38 46.72 21.07
N ASP A 200 10.13 46.43 22.35
CA ASP A 200 9.17 45.42 22.79
C ASP A 200 7.76 46.03 22.93
N HIS A 201 7.63 47.35 23.13
CA HIS A 201 6.33 48.02 23.08
C HIS A 201 5.88 48.25 21.62
N LEU A 202 4.75 47.69 21.20
CA LEU A 202 4.30 47.76 19.80
C LEU A 202 4.10 49.20 19.29
N GLY A 203 3.41 50.05 20.07
CA GLY A 203 3.18 51.46 19.73
C GLY A 203 4.47 52.28 19.62
N LEU A 204 5.24 52.36 20.71
CA LEU A 204 6.53 53.05 20.74
C LEU A 204 7.53 52.55 19.69
N ARG A 205 7.56 51.25 19.39
CA ARG A 205 8.42 50.72 18.31
C ARG A 205 8.05 51.32 16.96
N THR A 206 6.76 51.35 16.62
CA THR A 206 6.31 51.90 15.34
C THR A 206 6.63 53.39 15.26
N GLU A 207 6.32 54.14 16.31
CA GLU A 207 6.61 55.58 16.39
C GLU A 207 8.12 55.86 16.28
N PHE A 208 8.95 55.11 17.01
CA PHE A 208 10.42 55.26 16.96
C PHE A 208 11.00 54.95 15.57
N LEU A 209 10.51 53.92 14.88
CA LEU A 209 10.95 53.61 13.51
C LEU A 209 10.49 54.68 12.52
N ASP A 210 9.25 55.17 12.66
CA ASP A 210 8.72 56.25 11.82
C ASP A 210 9.51 57.55 12.03
N GLU A 211 9.90 57.88 13.27
CA GLU A 211 10.74 59.03 13.59
C GLU A 211 12.17 58.90 13.02
N LEU A 212 12.77 57.71 13.07
CA LEU A 212 14.07 57.45 12.44
C LEU A 212 14.01 57.64 10.92
N ASP A 213 12.96 57.17 10.27
CA ASP A 213 12.78 57.33 8.83
C ASP A 213 12.47 58.79 8.45
N GLN A 214 11.72 59.52 9.29
CA GLN A 214 11.51 60.96 9.14
C GLN A 214 12.83 61.73 9.26
N LEU A 215 13.66 61.40 10.26
CA LEU A 215 14.97 62.02 10.44
C LEU A 215 15.91 61.71 9.27
N ALA A 216 15.93 60.47 8.79
CA ALA A 216 16.70 60.10 7.60
C ALA A 216 16.23 60.88 6.36
N SER A 217 14.93 61.05 6.17
CA SER A 217 14.35 61.84 5.07
C SER A 217 14.70 63.32 5.18
N PHE A 218 14.67 63.89 6.39
CA PHE A 218 15.09 65.26 6.65
C PHE A 218 16.58 65.47 6.35
N MET A 219 17.45 64.55 6.77
CA MET A 219 18.88 64.61 6.50
C MET A 219 19.20 64.46 5.01
N ASP A 220 18.46 63.61 4.30
CA ASP A 220 18.55 63.45 2.84
C ASP A 220 18.16 64.76 2.12
N PHE A 221 17.05 65.38 2.55
CA PHE A 221 16.62 66.68 2.04
C PHE A 221 17.67 67.77 2.32
N ARG A 222 18.20 67.85 3.54
CA ARG A 222 19.21 68.84 3.91
C ARG A 222 20.53 68.66 3.17
N LEU A 223 20.95 67.41 2.97
CA LEU A 223 22.13 67.10 2.15
C LEU A 223 21.92 67.53 0.69
N GLN A 224 20.73 67.31 0.14
CA GLN A 224 20.43 67.71 -1.22
C GLN A 224 20.37 69.22 -1.38
N ASP A 225 19.83 69.94 -0.39
CA ASP A 225 19.82 71.40 -0.33
C ASP A 225 21.25 71.98 -0.36
N GLU A 226 22.17 71.44 0.45
CA GLU A 226 23.59 71.83 0.46
C GLU A 226 24.34 71.48 -0.83
N LEU A 227 23.95 70.41 -1.53
CA LEU A 227 24.55 70.02 -2.81
C LEU A 227 23.98 70.80 -4.01
N THR A 228 22.84 71.46 -3.84
CA THR A 228 22.13 72.12 -4.93
C THR A 228 22.41 73.62 -4.92
N GLU A 229 23.35 74.08 -5.75
CA GLU A 229 23.54 75.51 -5.99
C GLU A 229 22.51 76.04 -7.01
N CYS A 230 21.54 76.83 -6.54
CA CYS A 230 20.64 77.61 -7.39
C CYS A 230 21.05 79.09 -7.36
N GLY A 231 20.89 79.83 -8.47
CA GLY A 231 21.22 81.26 -8.52
C GLY A 231 20.50 82.11 -7.45
N ALA A 232 19.35 81.64 -6.93
CA ALA A 232 18.63 82.25 -5.81
C ALA A 232 19.24 81.93 -4.42
N SER A 233 19.99 80.83 -4.29
CA SER A 233 20.65 80.41 -3.04
C SER A 233 21.67 81.44 -2.57
N ILE A 234 22.45 82.01 -3.50
CA ILE A 234 23.45 83.05 -3.24
C ILE A 234 22.84 84.30 -2.58
N TYR A 235 21.61 84.67 -2.96
CA TYR A 235 20.91 85.83 -2.37
C TYR A 235 20.32 85.53 -0.99
N LEU A 236 19.87 84.30 -0.75
CA LEU A 236 19.30 83.87 0.53
C LEU A 236 20.38 83.64 1.59
N ASP A 237 21.53 83.08 1.20
CA ASP A 237 22.65 82.80 2.11
C ASP A 237 23.28 84.08 2.70
N GLY A 238 23.28 85.17 1.93
CA GLY A 238 23.76 86.48 2.38
C GLY A 238 22.82 87.20 3.37
N MET A 239 21.56 86.76 3.49
CA MET A 239 20.56 87.35 4.39
C MET A 239 20.15 86.42 5.54
N ALA A 240 20.53 85.14 5.49
CA ALA A 240 20.18 84.17 6.51
C ALA A 240 21.09 84.34 7.76
N GLN A 241 20.48 84.43 8.94
CA GLN A 241 21.19 84.18 10.19
C GLN A 241 21.38 82.67 10.33
N LYS A 242 22.53 82.15 9.89
CA LYS A 242 22.84 80.74 10.05
C LYS A 242 23.14 80.41 11.52
N PRO A 243 22.67 79.27 12.05
CA PRO A 243 22.99 78.83 13.40
C PRO A 243 24.49 78.56 13.56
N THR A 244 25.00 78.70 14.79
CA THR A 244 26.44 78.66 15.14
C THR A 244 27.15 77.33 14.86
N VAL A 245 26.42 76.28 14.47
CA VAL A 245 26.95 74.95 14.15
C VAL A 245 26.39 74.55 12.79
N GLU A 246 27.25 74.57 11.77
CA GLU A 246 26.94 74.06 10.43
C GLU A 246 27.63 72.71 10.27
N ALA A 247 26.84 71.65 10.07
CA ALA A 247 27.35 70.34 9.73
C ALA A 247 27.80 70.34 8.26
N GLY A 248 29.00 69.87 7.99
CA GLY A 248 29.52 69.79 6.62
C GLY A 248 28.79 68.73 5.79
N VAL A 249 28.87 68.84 4.45
CA VAL A 249 28.30 67.85 3.50
C VAL A 249 28.78 66.42 3.81
N GLU A 250 30.05 66.25 4.19
CA GLU A 250 30.61 64.94 4.56
C GLU A 250 30.01 64.39 5.87
N GLU A 251 29.77 65.26 6.86
CA GLU A 251 29.16 64.88 8.14
C GLU A 251 27.69 64.51 7.96
N LEU A 252 26.92 65.30 7.20
CA LEU A 252 25.53 65.00 6.85
C LEU A 252 25.41 63.67 6.11
N ARG A 253 26.32 63.39 5.17
CA ARG A 253 26.38 62.12 4.44
C ARG A 253 26.72 60.95 5.37
N ALA A 254 27.63 61.13 6.31
CA ALA A 254 27.98 60.11 7.30
C ALA A 254 26.80 59.80 8.22
N TRP A 255 26.13 60.83 8.77
CA TRP A 255 24.96 60.67 9.63
C TRP A 255 23.79 60.01 8.90
N LEU A 256 23.50 60.44 7.67
CA LEU A 256 22.46 59.82 6.84
C LEU A 256 22.75 58.33 6.57
N THR A 257 24.01 57.99 6.29
CA THR A 257 24.42 56.60 6.06
C THR A 257 24.20 55.77 7.32
N GLU A 258 24.59 56.29 8.48
CA GLU A 258 24.41 55.60 9.76
C GLU A 258 22.93 55.48 10.14
N LEU A 259 22.13 56.53 9.95
CA LEU A 259 20.68 56.50 10.19
C LEU A 259 19.98 55.45 9.31
N LYS A 260 20.29 55.42 8.00
CA LYS A 260 19.76 54.40 7.08
C LYS A 260 20.22 52.99 7.47
N ARG A 261 21.47 52.83 7.94
CA ARG A 261 22.00 51.56 8.44
C ARG A 261 21.25 51.09 9.69
N THR A 262 21.07 51.98 10.68
CA THR A 262 20.36 51.68 11.93
C THR A 262 18.88 51.38 11.68
N SER A 263 18.20 52.17 10.84
CA SER A 263 16.80 51.91 10.45
C SER A 263 16.67 50.54 9.78
N ALA A 264 17.54 50.21 8.83
CA ALA A 264 17.57 48.88 8.20
C ALA A 264 17.80 47.76 9.23
N GLU A 265 18.78 47.91 10.11
CA GLU A 265 19.12 46.90 11.13
C GLU A 265 17.98 46.68 12.15
N LEU A 266 17.18 47.71 12.45
CA LEU A 266 16.05 47.64 13.38
C LEU A 266 14.76 47.15 12.71
N SER A 267 14.58 47.44 11.42
CA SER A 267 13.44 46.98 10.61
C SER A 267 13.67 45.60 9.96
N GLU A 268 14.84 44.98 10.18
CA GLU A 268 15.16 43.63 9.72
C GLU A 268 14.00 42.64 9.96
N PRO A 269 13.46 41.98 8.92
CA PRO A 269 12.24 41.18 9.02
C PRO A 269 12.28 40.11 10.10
N ASN A 270 13.42 39.44 10.27
CA ASN A 270 13.61 38.40 11.29
C ASN A 270 13.60 38.99 12.72
N LYS A 271 14.18 40.17 12.90
CA LYS A 271 14.20 40.88 14.19
C LYS A 271 12.79 41.32 14.56
N MET A 272 12.07 41.92 13.62
CA MET A 272 10.68 42.34 13.80
C MET A 272 9.74 41.17 14.09
N GLN A 273 9.90 40.03 13.41
CA GLN A 273 9.11 38.83 13.68
C GLN A 273 9.38 38.26 15.09
N ARG A 274 10.64 38.23 15.55
CA ARG A 274 10.99 37.79 16.92
C ARG A 274 10.40 38.70 17.99
N LEU A 275 10.44 40.01 17.75
CA LEU A 275 9.79 40.98 18.64
C LEU A 275 8.27 40.77 18.67
N ARG A 276 7.63 40.49 17.52
CA ARG A 276 6.20 40.14 17.47
C ARG A 276 5.88 38.85 18.22
N MET A 277 6.73 37.82 18.12
CA MET A 277 6.56 36.57 18.88
C MET A 277 6.66 36.79 20.39
N ARG A 278 7.54 37.69 20.86
CA ARG A 278 7.65 38.05 22.30
C ARG A 278 6.45 38.82 22.83
N THR A 279 5.85 39.65 21.98
CA THR A 279 4.91 40.70 22.41
C THR A 279 3.44 40.35 22.15
N SER A 280 3.17 39.41 21.25
CA SER A 280 1.82 39.00 20.89
C SER A 280 1.64 37.48 21.01
N PRO A 281 1.01 37.00 22.10
CA PRO A 281 0.64 35.59 22.24
C PRO A 281 -0.26 35.09 21.10
N ARG A 282 -1.17 35.94 20.61
CA ARG A 282 -2.06 35.63 19.48
C ARG A 282 -1.29 35.33 18.19
N PHE A 283 -0.21 36.07 17.93
CA PHE A 283 0.65 35.85 16.77
C PHE A 283 1.40 34.51 16.87
N VAL A 284 1.82 34.13 18.09
CA VAL A 284 2.44 32.83 18.35
C VAL A 284 1.44 31.69 18.12
N ASP A 285 0.21 31.82 18.64
CA ASP A 285 -0.84 30.81 18.43
C ASP A 285 -1.16 30.64 16.93
N GLU A 286 -1.25 31.72 16.16
CA GLU A 286 -1.48 31.65 14.71
C GLU A 286 -0.36 30.89 13.98
N ILE A 287 0.91 31.16 14.31
CA ILE A 287 2.05 30.44 13.71
C ILE A 287 2.01 28.96 14.10
N VAL A 288 1.73 28.66 15.36
CA VAL A 288 1.63 27.27 15.86
C VAL A 288 0.51 26.54 15.12
N ASP A 289 -0.67 27.13 14.98
CA ASP A 289 -1.79 26.53 14.26
C ASP A 289 -1.46 26.27 12.79
N GLN A 290 -0.80 27.21 12.11
CA GLN A 290 -0.35 27.03 10.72
C GLN A 290 0.65 25.86 10.59
N LEU A 291 1.64 25.79 11.49
CA LEU A 291 2.64 24.71 11.50
C LEU A 291 2.01 23.35 11.84
N GLU A 292 1.08 23.32 12.80
CA GLU A 292 0.35 22.11 13.16
C GLU A 292 -0.52 21.61 12.01
N GLN A 293 -1.22 22.50 11.30
CA GLN A 293 -2.00 22.13 10.12
C GLN A 293 -1.12 21.47 9.06
N LYS A 294 0.06 22.05 8.77
CA LYS A 294 1.03 21.48 7.83
C LYS A 294 1.57 20.14 8.29
N ARG A 295 1.90 19.99 9.58
CA ARG A 295 2.34 18.71 10.16
C ARG A 295 1.24 17.64 10.08
N ARG A 296 -0.03 18.01 10.30
CA ARG A 296 -1.19 17.10 10.16
C ARG A 296 -1.36 16.64 8.71
N LEU A 297 -1.13 17.51 7.73
CA LEU A 297 -1.18 17.16 6.31
C LEU A 297 -0.06 16.18 5.92
N GLU A 298 1.19 16.42 6.33
CA GLU A 298 2.29 15.47 6.14
C GLU A 298 1.95 14.10 6.74
N ALA A 299 1.52 14.09 8.02
CA ALA A 299 1.16 12.86 8.72
C ALA A 299 -0.01 12.11 8.04
N LYS A 300 -0.99 12.84 7.48
CA LYS A 300 -2.09 12.26 6.72
C LYS A 300 -1.58 11.52 5.48
N TYR A 301 -0.70 12.14 4.69
CA TYR A 301 -0.18 11.52 3.47
C TYR A 301 0.76 10.35 3.76
N LEU A 302 1.62 10.45 4.78
CA LEU A 302 2.43 9.32 5.25
C LEU A 302 1.56 8.13 5.68
N ARG A 303 0.44 8.39 6.37
CA ARG A 303 -0.50 7.34 6.75
C ARG A 303 -1.18 6.70 5.54
N GLN A 304 -1.56 7.48 4.53
CA GLN A 304 -2.18 6.97 3.30
C GLN A 304 -1.20 6.16 2.44
N GLU A 305 0.06 6.59 2.38
CA GLU A 305 1.17 5.85 1.79
C GLU A 305 1.33 4.49 2.47
N GLN A 306 1.44 4.46 3.81
CA GLN A 306 1.54 3.21 4.58
C GLN A 306 0.37 2.26 4.35
N LEU A 307 -0.87 2.76 4.31
CA LEU A 307 -2.04 1.95 4.00
C LEU A 307 -2.00 1.38 2.57
N SER A 308 -1.49 2.15 1.62
CA SER A 308 -1.30 1.70 0.24
C SER A 308 -0.23 0.60 0.17
N THR A 309 0.87 0.75 0.89
CA THR A 309 1.92 -0.29 1.02
C THR A 309 1.40 -1.57 1.66
N GLN A 310 0.57 -1.47 2.71
CA GLN A 310 -0.10 -2.64 3.29
C GLN A 310 -1.06 -3.31 2.30
N ARG A 311 -1.74 -2.53 1.45
CA ARG A 311 -2.61 -3.09 0.42
C ARG A 311 -1.81 -3.86 -0.64
N LEU A 312 -0.64 -3.36 -1.01
CA LEU A 312 0.27 -4.05 -1.94
C LEU A 312 0.73 -5.40 -1.40
N THR A 313 1.12 -5.46 -0.11
CA THR A 313 1.55 -6.73 0.49
C THR A 313 0.39 -7.74 0.58
N GLN A 314 -0.83 -7.28 0.85
CA GLN A 314 -2.04 -8.11 0.80
C GLN A 314 -2.31 -8.64 -0.61
N CYS A 315 -2.33 -7.78 -1.63
CA CYS A 315 -2.54 -8.20 -3.02
C CYS A 315 -1.46 -9.19 -3.47
N ALA A 316 -0.20 -8.98 -3.10
CA ALA A 316 0.88 -9.91 -3.42
C ALA A 316 0.69 -11.28 -2.75
N ALA A 317 0.16 -11.32 -1.52
CA ALA A 317 -0.17 -12.59 -0.85
C ALA A 317 -1.38 -13.29 -1.49
N GLU A 318 -2.42 -12.54 -1.87
CA GLU A 318 -3.59 -13.05 -2.60
C GLU A 318 -3.22 -13.63 -3.97
N ILE A 319 -2.35 -12.95 -4.73
CA ILE A 319 -1.85 -13.43 -6.02
C ILE A 319 -1.06 -14.73 -5.82
N ARG A 320 -0.12 -14.77 -4.87
CA ARG A 320 0.69 -15.98 -4.61
C ARG A 320 -0.16 -17.18 -4.21
N SER A 321 -1.16 -16.99 -3.34
CA SER A 321 -2.01 -18.08 -2.89
C SER A 321 -2.93 -18.58 -4.02
N ALA A 322 -3.55 -17.67 -4.78
CA ALA A 322 -4.38 -18.01 -5.93
C ALA A 322 -3.58 -18.68 -7.06
N GLN A 323 -2.35 -18.23 -7.31
CA GLN A 323 -1.46 -18.85 -8.31
C GLN A 323 -1.10 -20.28 -7.90
N LYS A 324 -0.72 -20.52 -6.64
CA LYS A 324 -0.44 -21.88 -6.14
C LYS A 324 -1.64 -22.82 -6.31
N LEU A 325 -2.86 -22.32 -6.02
CA LEU A 325 -4.09 -23.09 -6.21
C LEU A 325 -4.35 -23.35 -7.70
N LEU A 326 -4.14 -22.35 -8.56
CA LEU A 326 -4.30 -22.47 -10.00
C LEU A 326 -3.36 -23.54 -10.56
N ASP A 327 -2.08 -23.50 -10.20
CA ASP A 327 -1.08 -24.48 -10.65
C ASP A 327 -1.49 -25.90 -10.22
N GLY A 328 -1.93 -26.07 -8.96
CA GLY A 328 -2.41 -27.34 -8.45
C GLY A 328 -3.65 -27.88 -9.20
N VAL A 329 -4.63 -27.03 -9.48
CA VAL A 329 -5.84 -27.41 -10.23
C VAL A 329 -5.50 -27.74 -11.68
N VAL A 330 -4.60 -26.99 -12.31
CA VAL A 330 -4.15 -27.25 -13.69
C VAL A 330 -3.43 -28.59 -13.79
N GLU A 331 -2.50 -28.89 -12.87
CA GLU A 331 -1.81 -30.18 -12.87
C GLU A 331 -2.75 -31.34 -12.57
N ALA A 332 -3.70 -31.18 -11.63
CA ALA A 332 -4.73 -32.19 -11.39
C ALA A 332 -5.63 -32.43 -12.62
N ALA A 333 -5.99 -31.36 -13.35
CA ALA A 333 -6.80 -31.46 -14.56
C ALA A 333 -6.04 -32.17 -15.70
N LYS A 334 -4.76 -31.86 -15.90
CA LYS A 334 -3.90 -32.57 -16.88
C LYS A 334 -3.77 -34.06 -16.54
N GLY A 335 -3.51 -34.37 -15.27
CA GLY A 335 -3.45 -35.77 -14.81
C GLY A 335 -4.75 -36.53 -15.09
N LEU A 336 -5.90 -35.94 -14.74
CA LEU A 336 -7.20 -36.55 -15.04
C LEU A 336 -7.46 -36.71 -16.55
N GLN A 337 -7.03 -35.75 -17.37
CA GLN A 337 -7.14 -35.84 -18.82
C GLN A 337 -6.34 -37.05 -19.34
N GLU A 338 -5.07 -37.17 -18.98
CA GLU A 338 -4.20 -38.27 -19.40
C GLU A 338 -4.72 -39.64 -18.93
N GLU A 339 -5.18 -39.73 -17.68
CA GLU A 339 -5.72 -40.96 -17.12
C GLU A 339 -7.01 -41.40 -17.82
N LEU A 340 -7.91 -40.45 -18.15
CA LEU A 340 -9.14 -40.72 -18.88
C LEU A 340 -8.87 -41.14 -20.33
N GLU A 341 -7.98 -40.45 -21.03
CA GLU A 341 -7.58 -40.79 -22.40
C GLU A 341 -6.97 -42.20 -22.46
N LYS A 342 -6.10 -42.54 -21.50
CA LYS A 342 -5.47 -43.86 -21.40
C LYS A 342 -6.48 -44.97 -21.08
N ASP A 343 -7.42 -44.73 -20.17
CA ASP A 343 -8.45 -45.71 -19.83
C ASP A 343 -9.41 -45.95 -21.01
N LEU A 344 -9.85 -44.89 -21.67
CA LEU A 344 -10.69 -44.97 -22.85
C LEU A 344 -9.96 -45.66 -24.02
N SER A 345 -8.69 -45.34 -24.25
CA SER A 345 -7.89 -45.99 -25.31
C SER A 345 -7.84 -47.51 -25.14
N LYS A 346 -7.63 -47.99 -23.90
CA LYS A 346 -7.67 -49.43 -23.59
C LYS A 346 -9.02 -50.07 -23.92
N ARG A 347 -10.14 -49.37 -23.66
CA ARG A 347 -11.50 -49.85 -23.96
C ARG A 347 -11.81 -49.90 -25.45
N TYR A 348 -11.04 -49.19 -26.28
CA TYR A 348 -11.13 -49.20 -27.74
C TYR A 348 -9.94 -49.89 -28.40
N ASN A 349 -9.45 -51.00 -27.82
CA ASN A 349 -8.39 -51.83 -28.37
C ASN A 349 -7.09 -51.08 -28.68
N GLY A 350 -6.73 -50.09 -27.85
CA GLY A 350 -5.51 -49.29 -28.00
C GLY A 350 -5.62 -48.17 -29.04
N ARG A 351 -6.82 -47.87 -29.54
CA ARG A 351 -7.08 -46.71 -30.39
C ARG A 351 -6.79 -45.43 -29.61
N GLU A 352 -6.13 -44.46 -30.24
CA GLU A 352 -5.85 -43.16 -29.62
C GLU A 352 -7.14 -42.41 -29.31
N VAL A 353 -7.21 -41.80 -28.12
CA VAL A 353 -8.33 -41.01 -27.65
C VAL A 353 -7.78 -39.67 -27.19
N TYR A 354 -8.39 -38.58 -27.65
CA TYR A 354 -8.01 -37.22 -27.27
C TYR A 354 -9.22 -36.47 -26.70
N ILE A 355 -9.06 -35.91 -25.51
CA ILE A 355 -10.03 -34.99 -24.90
C ILE A 355 -9.62 -33.58 -25.33
N MET A 356 -10.39 -33.01 -26.26
CA MET A 356 -10.02 -31.78 -26.97
C MET A 356 -11.05 -30.67 -26.72
N GLY A 357 -10.78 -29.49 -27.30
CA GLY A 357 -11.66 -28.31 -27.23
C GLY A 357 -11.10 -27.24 -26.32
N GLU A 358 -11.97 -26.58 -25.55
CA GLU A 358 -11.59 -25.48 -24.63
C GLU A 358 -10.51 -25.87 -23.61
N ILE A 359 -10.47 -27.16 -23.24
CA ILE A 359 -9.46 -27.71 -22.31
C ILE A 359 -8.03 -27.41 -22.76
N ASN A 360 -7.75 -27.42 -24.07
CA ASN A 360 -6.40 -27.19 -24.58
C ASN A 360 -5.95 -25.75 -24.33
N ALA A 361 -6.84 -24.78 -24.53
CA ALA A 361 -6.57 -23.38 -24.26
C ALA A 361 -6.50 -23.10 -22.75
N VAL A 362 -7.31 -23.77 -21.94
CA VAL A 362 -7.38 -23.51 -20.49
C VAL A 362 -6.18 -24.09 -19.73
N LEU A 363 -5.75 -25.31 -20.08
CA LEU A 363 -4.69 -26.04 -19.37
C LEU A 363 -3.30 -25.83 -19.97
N TYR A 364 -3.21 -25.58 -21.27
CA TYR A 364 -1.93 -25.45 -22.00
C TYR A 364 -1.78 -24.09 -22.69
N GLY A 365 -2.81 -23.26 -22.70
CA GLY A 365 -2.70 -21.87 -23.16
C GLY A 365 -1.87 -21.07 -22.15
N SER A 366 -0.77 -20.51 -22.66
CA SER A 366 0.14 -19.62 -21.94
C SER A 366 -0.55 -18.31 -21.56
#